data_AF-A0A0R2RZC0-F1
#
_entry.id   AF-A0A0R2RZC0-F1
#
_cell.length_a   1.000
_cell.length_b   1.000
_cell.length_c   1.000
_cell.angle_alpha   90.00
_cell.angle_beta   90.00
_cell.angle_gamma   90.00
#
_symmetry.space_group_name_H-M   'P 1'
#
loop_
_entity.id
_entity.type
_entity.pdbx_description
1 polymer ?
#
loop_
_entity_poly.entity_id
_entity_poly.type
_entity_poly.pdbx_seq_one_letter_code
_entity_poly.pdbx_strand_id
1 'polypeptide(L)'
;MVPEFLRTYSQDKWDRQSKAVTESDIEPLIMGQLTQERDALDQANQFVFCDTDILQLAVYFDYYYEAKWPTTLKSLCQQDSGTFYFLTAPDVPWVADDLRDRPLEREALFHIFEQALKIRDLTYMVLRGDEKARFAAATNYIDTHWPQ
;
A
#
# COMPACT_ATOMS: atom_id res chain seq x y z
N MET A 1 -14.19 2.02 0.02
CA MET A 1 -12.78 2.47 0.02
C MET A 1 -12.13 1.87 1.24
N VAL A 2 -10.93 1.32 1.10
CA VAL A 2 -10.13 0.76 2.19
C VAL A 2 -9.04 1.79 2.53
N PRO A 3 -8.96 2.32 3.75
CA PRO A 3 -7.87 3.21 4.14
C PRO A 3 -6.56 2.42 4.39
N GLU A 4 -5.41 3.11 4.40
CA GLU A 4 -4.15 2.50 4.79
C GLU A 4 -4.15 2.14 6.29
N PHE A 5 -4.25 0.84 6.62
CA PHE A 5 -4.31 0.40 8.02
C PHE A 5 -3.02 0.72 8.78
N LEU A 6 -1.87 0.57 8.12
CA LEU A 6 -0.57 0.92 8.70
C LEU A 6 -0.52 2.36 9.17
N ARG A 7 -1.05 3.31 8.39
CA ARG A 7 -1.07 4.73 8.74
C ARG A 7 -1.91 4.98 9.99
N THR A 8 -3.13 4.46 10.02
CA THR A 8 -4.04 4.66 11.15
C THR A 8 -3.51 4.03 12.43
N TYR A 9 -2.97 2.81 12.34
CA TYR A 9 -2.34 2.11 13.45
C TYR A 9 -1.09 2.84 13.97
N SER A 10 -0.20 3.27 13.06
CA SER A 10 1.06 3.95 13.41
C SER A 10 0.79 5.28 14.10
N GLN A 11 -0.19 6.05 13.61
CA GLN A 11 -0.56 7.32 14.24
C GLN A 11 -1.14 7.10 15.65
N ASP A 12 -2.05 6.15 15.84
CA ASP A 12 -2.62 5.86 17.17
C ASP A 12 -1.53 5.42 18.17
N LYS A 13 -0.59 4.59 17.73
CA LYS A 13 0.55 4.16 18.55
C LYS A 13 1.47 5.34 18.89
N TRP A 14 1.75 6.21 17.93
CA TRP A 14 2.55 7.42 18.15
C TRP A 14 1.88 8.38 19.13
N ASP A 15 0.60 8.66 18.96
CA ASP A 15 -0.14 9.60 19.80
C ASP A 15 -0.26 9.12 21.25
N ARG A 16 -0.42 7.80 21.44
CA ARG A 16 -0.59 7.21 22.78
C ARG A 16 0.73 6.90 23.48
N GLN A 17 1.77 6.55 22.73
CA GLN A 17 2.99 5.95 23.28
C GLN A 17 4.28 6.63 22.82
N SER A 18 4.22 7.50 21.80
CA SER A 18 5.37 8.09 21.11
C SER A 18 6.36 7.04 20.63
N LYS A 19 5.83 5.96 20.04
CA LYS A 19 6.62 4.82 19.55
C LYS A 19 6.25 4.50 18.11
N ALA A 20 7.26 4.17 17.33
CA ALA A 20 7.10 3.59 16.00
C ALA A 20 6.55 2.15 16.08
N VAL A 21 6.09 1.67 14.93
CA VAL A 21 5.73 0.25 14.71
C VAL A 21 6.95 -0.64 14.95
N THR A 22 6.72 -1.80 15.54
CA THR A 22 7.73 -2.82 15.85
C THR A 22 7.28 -4.19 15.35
N GLU A 23 8.17 -5.19 15.40
CA GLU A 23 7.87 -6.57 14.97
C GLU A 23 6.62 -7.17 15.63
N SER A 24 6.34 -6.80 16.89
CA SER A 24 5.14 -7.20 17.63
C SER A 24 3.83 -6.79 16.98
N ASP A 25 3.86 -5.79 16.11
CA ASP A 25 2.68 -5.20 15.50
C ASP A 25 2.40 -5.77 14.11
N ILE A 26 3.30 -6.61 13.56
CA ILE A 26 3.16 -7.16 12.21
C ILE A 26 1.87 -7.97 12.06
N GLU A 27 1.59 -8.87 13.01
CA GLU A 27 0.37 -9.68 12.98
C GLU A 27 -0.91 -8.83 13.06
N PRO A 28 -1.10 -7.92 14.04
CA PRO A 28 -2.30 -7.09 14.06
C PRO A 28 -2.42 -6.17 12.85
N LEU A 29 -1.31 -5.70 12.28
CA LEU A 29 -1.32 -4.90 11.04
C LEU A 29 -1.81 -5.70 9.84
N ILE A 30 -1.31 -6.93 9.66
CA ILE A 30 -1.74 -7.85 8.59
C ILE A 30 -3.22 -8.19 8.73
N MET A 31 -3.64 -8.59 9.93
CA MET A 31 -5.02 -8.97 10.17
C MET A 31 -5.96 -7.78 9.99
N GLY A 32 -5.57 -6.60 10.46
CA GLY A 32 -6.37 -5.38 10.30
C GLY A 32 -6.56 -4.99 8.84
N GLN A 33 -5.47 -4.98 8.05
CA GLN A 33 -5.55 -4.67 6.61
C GLN A 33 -6.42 -5.69 5.86
N LEU A 34 -6.23 -7.00 6.10
CA LEU A 34 -7.04 -8.06 5.48
C LEU A 34 -8.52 -7.97 5.84
N THR A 35 -8.85 -7.63 7.09
CA THR A 35 -10.24 -7.42 7.50
C THR A 35 -10.85 -6.24 6.77
N GLN A 36 -10.16 -5.09 6.69
CA GLN A 36 -10.70 -3.92 5.97
C GLN A 36 -10.90 -4.19 4.48
N GLU A 37 -9.97 -4.91 3.85
CA GLU A 37 -10.10 -5.31 2.44
C GLU A 37 -11.31 -6.22 2.22
N ARG A 38 -11.46 -7.26 3.05
CA ARG A 38 -12.60 -8.18 2.95
C ARG A 38 -13.93 -7.47 3.16
N ASP A 39 -14.04 -6.68 4.23
CA ASP A 39 -15.27 -5.97 4.56
C ASP A 39 -15.69 -5.02 3.44
N ALA A 40 -14.72 -4.38 2.76
CA ALA A 40 -14.99 -3.50 1.64
C ALA A 40 -15.40 -4.27 0.37
N LEU A 41 -14.77 -5.43 0.09
CA LEU A 41 -15.13 -6.29 -1.03
C LEU A 41 -16.55 -6.85 -0.89
N ASP A 42 -16.93 -7.29 0.31
CA ASP A 42 -18.27 -7.84 0.59
C ASP A 42 -19.39 -6.80 0.38
N GLN A 43 -19.07 -5.51 0.44
CA GLN A 43 -20.00 -4.39 0.26
C GLN A 43 -19.92 -3.75 -1.14
N ALA A 44 -18.95 -4.15 -1.96
CA ALA A 44 -18.69 -3.50 -3.24
C ALA A 44 -19.69 -3.95 -4.32
N ASN A 45 -20.15 -2.98 -5.12
CA ASN A 45 -20.99 -3.28 -6.28
C ASN A 45 -20.16 -3.60 -7.54
N GLN A 46 -19.04 -2.90 -7.75
CA GLN A 46 -18.21 -3.03 -8.96
C GLN A 46 -16.72 -3.18 -8.62
N PHE A 47 -16.16 -2.20 -7.91
CA PHE A 47 -14.76 -2.21 -7.49
C PHE A 47 -14.59 -1.54 -6.13
N VAL A 48 -13.45 -1.83 -5.50
CA VAL A 48 -13.00 -1.20 -4.26
C VAL A 48 -11.71 -0.43 -4.56
N PHE A 49 -11.64 0.82 -4.15
CA PHE A 49 -10.37 1.54 -4.06
C PHE A 49 -9.72 1.28 -2.71
N CYS A 50 -8.48 0.80 -2.73
CA CYS A 50 -7.67 0.59 -1.55
C CYS A 50 -6.52 1.61 -1.53
N ASP A 51 -6.46 2.41 -0.48
CA ASP A 51 -5.29 3.22 -0.14
C ASP A 51 -4.26 2.29 0.50
N THR A 52 -3.33 1.81 -0.33
CA THR A 52 -2.50 0.61 -0.11
C THR A 52 -3.31 -0.69 0.06
N ASP A 53 -2.60 -1.82 0.15
CA ASP A 53 -3.19 -3.15 0.32
C ASP A 53 -2.25 -4.08 1.10
N ILE A 54 -2.69 -5.32 1.34
CA ILE A 54 -1.90 -6.31 2.08
C ILE A 54 -0.57 -6.66 1.38
N LEU A 55 -0.50 -6.57 0.05
CA LEU A 55 0.76 -6.77 -0.67
C LEU A 55 1.74 -5.63 -0.39
N GLN A 56 1.29 -4.38 -0.46
CA GLN A 56 2.11 -3.23 -0.10
C GLN A 56 2.66 -3.40 1.32
N LEU A 57 1.81 -3.76 2.29
CA LEU A 57 2.21 -3.95 3.68
C LEU A 57 3.24 -5.09 3.84
N ALA A 58 3.07 -6.20 3.12
CA ALA A 58 4.01 -7.31 3.14
C ALA A 58 5.39 -6.92 2.56
N VAL A 59 5.41 -6.18 1.45
CA VAL A 59 6.66 -5.67 0.83
C VAL A 59 7.33 -4.65 1.75
N TYR A 60 6.54 -3.79 2.41
CA TYR A 60 7.04 -2.88 3.43
C TYR A 60 7.74 -3.64 4.56
N PHE A 61 7.12 -4.70 5.09
CA PHE A 61 7.75 -5.52 6.15
C PHE A 61 8.98 -6.28 5.68
N ASP A 62 8.99 -6.80 4.45
CA ASP A 62 10.19 -7.43 3.89
C ASP A 62 11.37 -6.44 3.83
N TYR A 63 11.12 -5.19 3.49
CA TYR A 63 12.15 -4.16 3.46
C TYR A 63 12.59 -3.69 4.87
N TYR A 64 11.65 -3.38 5.77
CA TYR A 64 11.99 -2.83 7.10
C TYR A 64 12.52 -3.87 8.07
N TYR A 65 12.07 -5.12 7.97
CA TYR A 65 12.45 -6.21 8.87
C TYR A 65 13.35 -7.24 8.18
N GLU A 66 13.98 -6.90 7.05
CA GLU A 66 14.87 -7.78 6.29
C GLU A 66 14.28 -9.17 6.04
N ALA A 67 12.98 -9.23 5.73
CA ALA A 67 12.20 -10.45 5.57
C ALA A 67 12.11 -11.37 6.82
N LYS A 68 12.55 -10.91 8.01
CA LYS A 68 12.57 -11.65 9.29
C LYS A 68 11.22 -11.59 10.03
N TRP A 69 10.13 -11.93 9.34
CA TRP A 69 8.81 -12.05 9.94
C TRP A 69 8.14 -13.38 9.56
N PRO A 70 7.19 -13.90 10.36
CA PRO A 70 6.72 -15.27 10.25
C PRO A 70 6.19 -15.64 8.85
N THR A 71 6.69 -16.75 8.29
CA THR A 71 6.24 -17.26 6.98
C THR A 71 4.75 -17.57 6.94
N THR A 72 4.15 -17.95 8.07
CA THR A 72 2.71 -18.16 8.21
C THR A 72 1.91 -16.90 7.92
N LEU A 73 2.41 -15.73 8.30
CA LEU A 73 1.78 -14.45 7.99
C LEU A 73 2.03 -14.05 6.53
N LYS A 74 3.22 -14.34 5.99
CA LYS A 74 3.53 -14.12 4.56
C LYS A 74 2.55 -14.84 3.64
N SER A 75 2.17 -16.07 3.99
CA SER A 75 1.21 -16.84 3.19
C SER A 75 -0.20 -16.23 3.15
N LEU A 76 -0.55 -15.34 4.07
CA LEU A 76 -1.82 -14.62 4.08
C LEU A 76 -1.83 -13.41 3.13
N CYS A 77 -0.65 -12.92 2.75
CA CYS A 77 -0.48 -11.69 1.97
C CYS A 77 -0.50 -11.97 0.47
N GLN A 78 -1.60 -12.56 0.01
CA GLN A 78 -1.85 -12.84 -1.41
C GLN A 78 -2.74 -11.76 -2.02
N GLN A 79 -2.64 -11.60 -3.33
CA GLN A 79 -3.45 -10.66 -4.09
C GLN A 79 -4.11 -11.37 -5.26
N ASP A 80 -5.33 -10.95 -5.55
CA ASP A 80 -6.12 -11.50 -6.64
C ASP A 80 -5.57 -11.02 -7.99
N SER A 81 -5.68 -11.87 -9.01
CA SER A 81 -5.26 -11.52 -10.38
C SER A 81 -6.09 -10.39 -11.00
N GLY A 82 -7.24 -10.04 -10.39
CA GLY A 82 -8.08 -8.91 -10.77
C GLY A 82 -7.62 -7.57 -10.18
N THR A 83 -6.61 -7.54 -9.30
CA THR A 83 -6.14 -6.30 -8.70
C THR A 83 -5.32 -5.47 -9.71
N PHE A 84 -5.67 -4.19 -9.82
CA PHE A 84 -4.93 -3.21 -10.62
C PHE A 84 -4.32 -2.14 -9.72
N TYR A 85 -3.04 -1.82 -9.96
CA TYR A 85 -2.30 -0.87 -9.13
C TYR A 85 -2.04 0.46 -9.83
N PHE A 86 -2.31 1.55 -9.12
CA PHE A 86 -1.74 2.85 -9.45
C PHE A 86 -0.47 3.07 -8.60
N LEU A 87 0.70 2.89 -9.21
CA LEU A 87 1.98 3.06 -8.53
C LEU A 87 2.44 4.51 -8.64
N THR A 88 2.50 5.23 -7.53
CA THR A 88 2.86 6.65 -7.54
C THR A 88 4.37 6.88 -7.55
N ALA A 89 4.88 7.62 -8.53
CA ALA A 89 6.30 7.94 -8.60
C ALA A 89 6.74 8.90 -7.48
N PRO A 90 7.99 8.82 -7.01
CA PRO A 90 8.53 9.72 -5.99
C PRO A 90 8.98 11.08 -6.57
N ASP A 91 8.28 11.60 -7.58
CA ASP A 91 8.62 12.84 -8.32
C ASP A 91 8.00 14.13 -7.74
N VAL A 92 7.37 14.03 -6.57
CA VAL A 92 6.87 15.17 -5.79
C VAL A 92 7.75 15.44 -4.56
N PRO A 93 7.82 16.69 -4.06
CA PRO A 93 8.59 17.01 -2.85
C PRO A 93 8.21 16.13 -1.67
N TRP A 94 9.21 15.70 -0.90
CA TRP A 94 8.96 15.01 0.35
C TRP A 94 8.52 16.01 1.42
N VAL A 95 7.54 15.62 2.23
CA VAL A 95 7.01 16.44 3.33
C VAL A 95 7.19 15.66 4.62
N ALA A 96 7.86 16.26 5.60
CA ALA A 96 8.05 15.66 6.91
C ALA A 96 6.73 15.54 7.67
N ASP A 97 6.57 14.45 8.41
CA ASP A 97 5.58 14.31 9.47
C ASP A 97 6.15 13.43 10.60
N ASP A 98 5.34 13.17 11.62
CA ASP A 98 5.76 12.39 12.80
C ASP A 98 6.14 10.94 12.50
N LEU A 99 5.74 10.38 11.35
CA LEU A 99 5.88 8.96 11.02
C LEU A 99 6.89 8.68 9.90
N ARG A 100 7.18 9.67 9.04
CA ARG A 100 8.07 9.50 7.87
C ARG A 100 9.54 9.60 8.26
N ASP A 101 10.32 8.59 7.89
CA ASP A 101 11.70 8.39 8.36
C ASP A 101 12.76 8.32 7.24
N ARG A 102 12.39 8.00 5.99
CA ARG A 102 13.33 7.81 4.86
C ARG A 102 13.14 8.75 3.67
N PRO A 103 13.47 10.06 3.79
CA PRO A 103 13.30 11.02 2.69
C PRO A 103 14.20 10.72 1.46
N LEU A 104 15.35 10.09 1.67
CA LEU A 104 16.36 9.83 0.62
C LEU A 104 16.18 8.48 -0.08
N GLU A 105 15.40 7.55 0.48
CA GLU A 105 15.28 6.18 -0.04
C GLU A 105 14.03 5.97 -0.90
N ARG A 106 13.32 7.06 -1.23
CA ARG A 106 12.03 7.01 -1.95
C ARG A 106 12.13 6.35 -3.32
N GLU A 107 13.22 6.60 -4.05
CA GLU A 107 13.44 5.96 -5.36
C GLU A 107 13.72 4.46 -5.21
N ALA A 108 14.53 4.07 -4.23
CA ALA A 108 14.80 2.66 -3.94
C ALA A 108 13.51 1.93 -3.52
N LEU A 109 12.72 2.52 -2.61
CA LEU A 109 11.42 2.00 -2.21
C LEU A 109 10.47 1.86 -3.39
N PHE A 110 10.37 2.87 -4.26
CA PHE A 110 9.56 2.79 -5.48
C PHE A 110 9.94 1.57 -6.33
N HIS A 111 11.23 1.34 -6.56
CA HIS A 111 11.69 0.20 -7.35
C HIS A 111 11.45 -1.15 -6.65
N ILE A 112 11.52 -1.20 -5.33
CA ILE A 112 11.17 -2.41 -4.56
C ILE A 112 9.70 -2.76 -4.75
N PHE A 113 8.79 -1.78 -4.61
CA PHE A 113 7.36 -2.00 -4.83
C PHE A 113 7.07 -2.35 -6.30
N GLU A 114 7.66 -1.64 -7.25
CA GLU A 114 7.50 -1.94 -8.67
C GLU A 114 7.97 -3.36 -9.00
N GLN A 115 9.10 -3.79 -8.45
CA GLN A 115 9.62 -5.13 -8.65
C GLN A 115 8.71 -6.20 -8.04
N ALA A 116 8.09 -5.91 -6.89
CA ALA A 116 7.12 -6.82 -6.27
C ALA A 116 5.89 -7.05 -7.14
N LEU A 117 5.42 -6.01 -7.84
CA LEU A 117 4.34 -6.09 -8.83
C LEU A 117 4.77 -6.90 -10.06
N LYS A 118 5.95 -6.60 -10.63
CA LYS A 118 6.51 -7.30 -11.81
C LYS A 118 6.71 -8.79 -11.57
N ILE A 119 7.27 -9.19 -10.43
CA ILE A 119 7.51 -10.61 -10.10
C ILE A 119 6.19 -11.39 -9.99
N ARG A 120 5.11 -10.72 -9.58
CA ARG A 120 3.79 -11.32 -9.40
C ARG A 120 2.90 -11.20 -10.65
N ASP A 121 3.41 -10.62 -11.73
CA ASP A 121 2.66 -10.35 -12.96
C ASP A 121 1.36 -9.55 -12.70
N LEU A 122 1.41 -8.61 -11.75
CA LEU A 122 0.26 -7.76 -11.41
C LEU A 122 0.21 -6.55 -12.34
N THR A 123 -0.99 -6.22 -12.81
CA THR A 123 -1.18 -5.11 -13.74
C THR A 123 -1.11 -3.79 -13.01
N TYR A 124 -0.33 -2.84 -13.53
CA TYR A 124 -0.17 -1.53 -12.90
C TYR A 124 0.09 -0.40 -13.89
N MET A 125 -0.20 0.83 -13.47
CA MET A 125 0.17 2.07 -14.15
C MET A 125 0.97 2.96 -13.20
N VAL A 126 2.10 3.49 -13.69
CA VAL A 126 2.89 4.46 -12.94
C VAL A 126 2.27 5.86 -13.11
N LEU A 127 1.88 6.48 -12.00
CA LEU A 127 1.39 7.86 -11.96
C LEU A 127 2.53 8.83 -11.68
N ARG A 128 2.63 9.90 -12.48
CA ARG A 128 3.70 10.91 -12.43
C ARG A 128 3.12 12.33 -12.45
N GLY A 129 3.93 13.29 -12.01
CA GLY A 129 3.57 14.70 -11.98
C GLY A 129 2.80 15.10 -10.72
N ASP A 130 2.12 16.25 -10.80
CA ASP A 130 1.35 16.79 -9.67
C ASP A 130 0.01 16.06 -9.45
N GLU A 131 -0.72 16.46 -8.41
CA GLU A 131 -2.02 15.90 -8.05
C GLU A 131 -3.00 15.89 -9.23
N LYS A 132 -3.07 16.99 -9.99
CA LYS A 132 -4.02 17.13 -11.10
C LYS A 132 -3.67 16.18 -12.25
N ALA A 133 -2.39 16.09 -12.61
CA ALA A 133 -1.91 15.19 -13.65
C ALA A 133 -2.16 13.72 -13.28
N ARG A 134 -1.85 13.33 -12.04
CA ARG A 134 -2.07 11.98 -11.54
C ARG A 134 -3.54 11.61 -11.50
N PHE A 135 -4.38 12.51 -10.98
CA PHE A 135 -5.82 12.30 -10.92
C PHE A 135 -6.43 12.11 -12.31
N ALA A 136 -6.11 13.00 -13.26
CA ALA A 136 -6.60 12.90 -14.63
C ALA A 136 -6.15 11.60 -15.32
N ALA A 137 -4.90 11.17 -15.12
CA ALA A 137 -4.39 9.92 -15.67
C ALA A 137 -5.12 8.70 -15.08
N ALA A 138 -5.33 8.68 -13.76
CA ALA A 138 -6.02 7.58 -13.09
C ALA A 138 -7.50 7.48 -13.52
N THR A 139 -8.23 8.60 -13.53
CA THR A 139 -9.65 8.60 -13.95
C THR A 139 -9.80 8.22 -15.41
N ASN A 140 -8.96 8.76 -16.30
CA ASN A 140 -9.00 8.39 -17.72
C ASN A 140 -8.71 6.89 -17.94
N TYR A 141 -7.78 6.32 -17.16
CA TYR A 141 -7.52 4.88 -17.22
C TYR A 141 -8.76 4.08 -16.78
N ILE A 142 -9.39 4.48 -15.67
CA ILE A 142 -10.60 3.83 -15.16
C ILE A 142 -11.73 3.90 -16.18
N ASP A 143 -12.05 5.09 -16.69
CA ASP A 143 -13.13 5.31 -17.65
C ASP A 143 -12.94 4.50 -18.94
N THR A 144 -11.69 4.25 -19.33
CA THR A 144 -11.34 3.48 -20.54
C THR A 144 -11.47 1.96 -20.33
N HIS A 145 -11.09 1.45 -19.15
CA HIS A 145 -10.97 0.00 -18.92
C HIS A 145 -12.14 -0.59 -18.12
N TRP A 146 -12.82 0.22 -17.31
CA TRP A 146 -13.99 -0.15 -16.52
C TRP A 146 -15.10 0.90 -16.70
N PRO A 147 -15.68 1.01 -17.90
CA PRO A 147 -16.80 1.90 -18.15
C PRO A 147 -18.01 1.51 -17.30
N GLN A 148 -18.80 2.50 -16.88
CA GLN A 148 -20.04 2.31 -16.11
C GLN A 148 -21.16 1.68 -16.93
#